data_AF-F0RI70-F1
#
_entry.id   AF-F0RI70-F1
#
_cell.length_a   1.000
_cell.length_b   1.000
_cell.length_c   1.000
_cell.angle_alpha   90.00
_cell.angle_beta   90.00
_cell.angle_gamma   90.00
#
_symmetry.space_group_name_H-M   'P 1'
#
loop_
_entity.id
_entity.type
_entity.pdbx_description
1 polymer ?
#
loop_
_entity_poly.entity_id
_entity_poly.type
_entity_poly.pdbx_seq_one_letter_code
_entity_poly.pdbx_strand_id
1 'polypeptide(L)' 'MLDSIYENFSDKGLKQALAVYGGLVISTVAIPIVILVVEYFLNDKISFNKIMIIFLVIFLWSLFNIDYLKKRLKTSEKSE' A
#
# COMPACT_ATOMS: atom_id res chain seq x y z
N MET A 1 2.73 -16.59 6.13
CA MET A 1 3.75 -15.74 5.47
C MET A 1 3.81 -14.36 6.12
N LEU A 2 2.71 -13.61 6.19
CA LEU A 2 2.68 -12.31 6.88
C LEU A 2 3.05 -12.43 8.37
N ASP A 3 2.64 -13.50 9.05
CA ASP A 3 3.03 -13.74 10.45
C ASP A 3 4.55 -13.76 10.65
N SER A 4 5.26 -14.48 9.78
CA SER A 4 6.73 -14.57 9.80
C SER A 4 7.42 -13.23 9.49
N ILE A 5 6.83 -12.40 8.63
CA ILE A 5 7.37 -11.07 8.31
C ILE A 5 7.31 -10.16 9.54
N TYR A 6 6.25 -10.26 10.33
CA TYR A 6 5.97 -9.36 11.45
C TYR A 6 6.22 -9.98 12.82
N GLU A 7 6.74 -11.20 12.90
CA GLU A 7 6.91 -11.96 14.15
C GLU A 7 7.72 -11.18 15.19
N ASN A 8 8.79 -10.51 14.74
CA ASN A 8 9.71 -9.76 15.60
C ASN A 8 9.41 -8.25 15.69
N PHE A 9 8.28 -7.80 15.14
CA PHE A 9 7.92 -6.38 15.18
C PHE A 9 7.29 -6.05 16.54
N SER A 10 7.77 -4.98 17.17
CA SER A 10 7.09 -4.36 18.31
C SER A 10 5.79 -3.68 17.88
N ASP A 11 4.88 -3.41 18.82
CA ASP A 11 3.62 -2.70 18.52
C ASP A 11 3.84 -1.33 17.86
N LYS A 12 4.90 -0.61 18.26
CA LYS A 12 5.31 0.64 17.59
C LYS A 12 5.73 0.37 16.14
N GLY A 13 6.50 -0.69 15.89
CA GLY A 13 6.90 -1.12 14.55
C GLY A 13 5.71 -1.53 13.69
N LEU A 14 4.73 -2.25 14.26
CA LEU A 14 3.49 -2.62 13.57
C LEU A 14 2.65 -1.39 13.19
N LYS A 15 2.53 -0.41 14.10
CA LYS A 15 1.83 0.86 13.82
C LYS A 15 2.55 1.68 12.73
N GLN A 16 3.88 1.70 12.74
CA GLN A 16 4.66 2.36 11.68
C GLN A 16 4.50 1.65 10.33
N ALA A 17 4.57 0.31 10.30
CA ALA A 17 4.34 -0.46 9.08
C ALA A 17 2.94 -0.19 8.52
N LEU A 18 1.92 -0.15 9.39
CA LEU A 18 0.55 0.19 9.00
C LEU A 18 0.47 1.59 8.35
N ALA A 19 1.15 2.58 8.91
CA ALA A 19 1.22 3.92 8.33
C ALA A 19 1.91 3.93 6.95
N VAL A 20 3.01 3.17 6.80
CA VAL A 20 3.72 3.04 5.51
C VAL A 20 2.83 2.42 4.45
N TYR A 21 2.17 1.29 4.74
CA TYR A 21 1.27 0.67 3.78
C TYR A 21 0.05 1.55 3.48
N GLY A 22 -0.47 2.29 4.46
CA GLY A 22 -1.50 3.30 4.24
C GLY A 22 -1.06 4.37 3.23
N GLY A 23 0.14 4.91 3.40
CA GLY A 23 0.74 5.85 2.46
C GLY A 23 0.94 5.26 1.06
N LEU A 24 1.35 3.99 0.97
CA LEU A 24 1.50 3.28 -0.30
C LEU A 24 0.17 3.10 -1.03
N VAL A 25 -0.93 2.79 -0.33
CA VAL A 25 -2.27 2.70 -0.96
C VAL A 25 -2.66 4.02 -1.61
N ILE A 26 -2.42 5.14 -0.94
CA ILE A 26 -2.72 6.47 -1.50
C ILE A 26 -1.82 6.76 -2.69
N SER A 27 -0.51 6.54 -2.52
CA SER A 27 0.50 6.86 -3.54
C SER A 27 0.34 6.02 -4.81
N THR A 28 -0.05 4.75 -4.66
CA THR A 28 -0.27 3.83 -5.80
C THR A 28 -1.49 4.19 -6.64
N VAL A 29 -2.37 5.09 -6.17
CA VAL A 29 -3.47 5.65 -6.95
C VAL A 29 -3.10 7.04 -7.47
N ALA A 30 -2.56 7.90 -6.61
CA ALA A 30 -2.22 9.28 -6.95
C ALA A 30 -1.15 9.38 -8.04
N ILE A 31 -0.08 8.59 -7.95
CA ILE A 31 1.04 8.65 -8.91
C ILE A 31 0.59 8.24 -10.32
N PRO A 32 -0.12 7.11 -10.54
CA PRO A 32 -0.67 6.79 -11.85
C PRO A 32 -1.56 7.86 -12.45
N ILE A 33 -2.41 8.49 -11.64
CA ILE A 33 -3.28 9.58 -12.10
C ILE A 33 -2.42 10.75 -12.60
N VAL A 34 -1.42 11.17 -11.82
CA VAL A 34 -0.51 12.25 -12.23
C VAL A 34 0.21 11.89 -13.53
N ILE A 35 0.69 10.66 -13.67
CA ILE A 35 1.35 10.21 -14.91
C ILE A 35 0.40 10.31 -16.10
N LEU A 36 -0.85 9.84 -15.98
CA LEU A 36 -1.83 9.90 -17.06
C LEU A 36 -2.21 11.35 -17.43
N VAL A 37 -2.33 12.22 -16.43
CA VAL A 37 -2.60 13.64 -16.65
C VAL A 37 -1.42 14.28 -17.41
N VAL A 38 -0.19 14.05 -16.97
CA VAL A 38 1.01 14.56 -17.64
C VAL A 38 1.12 14.02 -19.08
N GLU A 39 0.86 12.73 -19.28
CA GLU A 39 0.88 12.13 -20.61
C GLU A 39 -0.16 12.76 -21.54
N TYR A 40 -1.37 12.98 -21.04
CA TYR A 40 -2.43 13.65 -21.79
C TYR A 40 -2.03 15.07 -22.20
N PHE A 41 -1.47 15.86 -21.29
CA PHE A 41 -1.01 17.23 -21.61
C PHE A 41 0.15 17.27 -22.61
N LEU A 42 1.00 16.24 -22.65
CA LEU A 42 2.15 16.20 -23.55
C LEU A 42 1.83 15.63 -24.93
N ASN A 43 0.92 14.66 -25.01
CA ASN A 43 0.71 13.86 -26.22
C ASN A 43 -0.74 13.88 -26.75
N ASP A 44 -1.66 14.60 -26.08
CA ASP A 44 -3.12 14.61 -26.31
C ASP A 44 -3.77 13.21 -26.31
N LYS A 45 -3.07 12.22 -25.74
CA LYS A 45 -3.47 10.81 -25.70
C LYS A 45 -3.10 10.21 -24.35
N ILE A 46 -3.94 9.30 -23.90
CA ILE A 46 -3.73 8.51 -22.69
C ILE A 46 -3.33 7.10 -23.13
N SER A 47 -2.20 6.59 -22.63
CA SER A 47 -1.80 5.20 -22.88
C SER A 47 -1.65 4.41 -21.58
N PHE A 48 -2.33 3.27 -21.51
CA PHE A 48 -2.17 2.36 -20.38
C PHE A 48 -0.91 1.51 -20.57
N ASN A 49 0.19 1.95 -19.95
CA ASN A 49 1.46 1.23 -19.96
C ASN A 49 1.46 0.09 -18.93
N LYS A 50 2.25 -0.96 -19.17
CA LYS A 50 2.56 -2.05 -18.23
C LYS A 50 3.01 -1.56 -16.85
N ILE A 51 3.57 -0.36 -16.76
CA ILE A 51 3.90 0.30 -15.48
C ILE A 51 2.67 0.42 -14.56
N MET A 52 1.47 0.64 -15.11
CA MET A 52 0.20 0.68 -14.36
C MET A 52 -0.08 -0.64 -13.60
N ILE A 53 0.34 -1.78 -14.18
CA ILE A 53 0.15 -3.10 -13.56
C ILE A 53 0.98 -3.21 -12.28
N ILE A 54 2.18 -2.62 -12.25
CA ILE A 54 3.04 -2.61 -11.06
C ILE A 54 2.32 -1.89 -9.91
N PHE A 55 1.67 -0.76 -10.19
CA PHE A 55 0.90 -0.02 -9.19
C PHE A 55 -0.28 -0.84 -8.65
N LEU A 56 -0.97 -1.62 -9.49
CA LEU A 56 -2.03 -2.53 -9.04
C LEU A 56 -1.49 -3.63 -8.10
N VAL A 57 -0.33 -4.22 -8.42
CA VAL A 57 0.28 -5.24 -7.57
C VAL A 57 0.68 -4.66 -6.22
N ILE A 58 1.31 -3.48 -6.19
CA ILE A 58 1.69 -2.80 -4.94
C ILE A 58 0.45 -2.39 -4.14
N PHE A 59 -0.61 -1.93 -4.81
CA PHE A 59 -1.87 -1.57 -4.18
C PHE A 59 -2.50 -2.77 -3.46
N LEU A 60 -2.67 -3.90 -4.17
CA LEU A 60 -3.22 -5.13 -3.59
C LEU A 60 -2.35 -5.64 -2.44
N TRP A 61 -1.03 -5.66 -2.62
CA TRP A 61 -0.11 -6.05 -1.56
C TRP A 61 -0.26 -5.17 -0.31
N SER A 62 -0.35 -3.85 -0.50
CA SER A 62 -0.51 -2.91 0.61
C SER A 62 -1.85 -3.10 1.34
N LEU A 63 -2.93 -3.36 0.61
CA LEU A 63 -4.24 -3.67 1.21
C LEU A 63 -4.20 -4.92 2.10
N PHE A 64 -3.59 -6.01 1.61
CA PHE A 64 -3.45 -7.23 2.41
C PHE A 64 -2.64 -7.00 3.69
N ASN A 65 -1.55 -6.24 3.59
CA ASN A 65 -0.74 -5.90 4.77
C ASN A 65 -1.50 -5.02 5.77
N ILE A 66 -2.27 -4.03 5.30
CA ILE A 66 -3.10 -3.17 6.16
C ILE A 66 -4.14 -4.00 6.91
N ASP A 67 -4.88 -4.86 6.21
CA ASP A 67 -5.93 -5.68 6.82
C ASP A 67 -5.34 -6.61 7.90
N TYR A 68 -4.23 -7.27 7.58
CA TYR A 68 -3.52 -8.13 8.51
C TYR A 68 -3.00 -7.35 9.74
N LEU A 69 -2.31 -6.22 9.54
CA LEU A 69 -1.74 -5.42 10.63
C LEU A 69 -2.83 -4.83 11.53
N LYS A 70 -3.97 -4.38 10.97
CA LYS A 70 -5.12 -3.92 11.76
C LYS A 70 -5.70 -5.03 12.63
N LYS A 71 -5.86 -6.24 12.09
CA LYS A 71 -6.34 -7.40 12.84
C LYS A 71 -5.37 -7.75 13.98
N ARG A 72 -4.07 -7.79 13.69
CA ARG A 72 -3.04 -8.12 14.67
C ARG A 72 -2.96 -7.11 15.82
N LEU A 73 -2.93 -5.81 15.50
CA LEU A 73 -2.91 -4.74 16.51
C LEU A 73 -4.16 -4.79 17.41
N LYS A 74 -5.34 -5.03 16.82
CA LYS A 74 -6.60 -5.15 17.58
C LYS A 74 -6.62 -6.37 18.52
N THR A 75 -5.94 -7.44 18.17
CA THR A 75 -5.79 -8.62 19.05
C THR A 75 -4.80 -8.33 20.18
N SER A 76 -3.68 -7.66 19.90
CA SER A 76 -2.68 -7.25 20.92
C SER A 76 -3.31 -6.35 21.99
N GLU A 77 -4.08 -5.34 21.57
CA GLU A 77 -4.75 -4.38 22.47
C GLU A 77 -5.87 -5.00 23.32
N LYS A 78 -6.32 -6.23 23.02
CA LYS A 78 -7.31 -6.97 23.84
C LYS A 78 -6.68 -7.93 24.84
N SER A 79 -5.39 -8.21 24.71
CA SER A 79 -4.64 -9.12 25.59
C SER A 79 -3.86 -8.39 26.69
N GLU A 80 -3.77 -7.06 26.61
CA GLU A 80 -3.41 -6.17 27.73
C GLU A 80 -4.64 -5.84 28.58
#